data_AF-A0A924P482-F1
#
_entry.id   AF-A0A924P482-F1
#
_cell.length_a   1.000
_cell.length_b   1.000
_cell.length_c   1.000
_cell.angle_alpha   90.00
_cell.angle_beta   90.00
_cell.angle_gamma   90.00
#
_symmetry.space_group_name_H-M   'P 1'
#
loop_
_entity.id
_entity.type
_entity.pdbx_description
1 polymer ?
#
loop_
_entity_poly.entity_id
_entity_poly.type
_entity_poly.pdbx_seq_one_letter_code
_entity_poly.pdbx_strand_id
1 'polypeptide(L)'
;MSEIVKLAVFGLFISSVSFANMGLTHLERLKSRYPYGLIGEDYGLLNEEDLAVNTCSASKLTPFSGDENMAYSYWQCFPLKDAKMECDSLGYDTAVKKETGYLVIDALNEKGLQSYLARDAMDIRDCKKYLQYWRQKTRGERYVCISGSYGGFSGFRNGHKETNWVFDKFRTRKGCESHRSECTLKEIVDTKHCLLPRG
;
A
#
# COMPACT_ATOMS: atom_id res chain seq x y z
N MET A 1 22.83 29.27 -74.78
CA MET A 1 21.97 29.50 -73.60
C MET A 1 21.30 28.18 -73.28
N SER A 2 21.78 27.51 -72.23
CA SER A 2 21.56 26.09 -71.94
C SER A 2 20.40 25.91 -70.97
N GLU A 3 19.42 25.09 -71.36
CA GLU A 3 18.51 24.44 -70.43
C GLU A 3 19.23 23.32 -69.66
N ILE A 4 18.55 22.80 -68.63
CA ILE A 4 18.84 21.57 -67.89
C ILE A 4 19.88 21.71 -66.78
N VAL A 5 19.44 22.11 -65.57
CA VAL A 5 19.67 21.32 -64.33
C VAL A 5 18.52 21.62 -63.34
N LYS A 6 17.43 20.86 -63.45
CA LYS A 6 16.50 20.62 -62.33
C LYS A 6 17.07 19.43 -61.56
N LEU A 7 17.80 19.65 -60.45
CA LEU A 7 18.24 18.57 -59.58
C LEU A 7 17.54 18.62 -58.21
N ALA A 8 16.59 17.69 -58.09
CA ALA A 8 16.37 16.84 -56.92
C ALA A 8 16.32 17.50 -55.53
N VAL A 9 15.11 17.93 -55.17
CA VAL A 9 14.58 17.74 -53.82
C VAL A 9 14.55 16.23 -53.54
N PHE A 10 15.46 15.73 -52.72
CA PHE A 10 15.34 14.42 -52.08
C PHE A 10 15.58 14.60 -50.59
N GLY A 11 14.48 14.65 -49.86
CA GLY A 11 14.45 14.88 -48.43
C GLY A 11 15.10 13.75 -47.66
N LEU A 12 16.07 14.11 -46.82
CA LEU A 12 16.51 13.31 -45.68
C LEU A 12 15.72 13.75 -44.46
N PHE A 13 14.43 13.41 -44.42
CA PHE A 13 13.75 13.22 -43.14
C PHE A 13 14.25 11.89 -42.59
N ILE A 14 15.42 11.92 -41.92
CA ILE A 14 15.79 10.86 -41.00
C ILE A 14 14.81 11.03 -39.84
N SER A 15 13.65 10.38 -39.94
CA SER A 15 12.80 10.10 -38.80
C SER A 15 13.65 9.27 -37.85
N SER A 16 14.23 9.94 -36.84
CA SER A 16 14.69 9.29 -35.63
C SER A 16 13.48 8.62 -35.01
N VAL A 17 13.23 7.37 -35.43
CA VAL A 17 12.39 6.44 -34.69
C VAL A 17 13.15 6.18 -33.41
N SER A 18 12.93 7.05 -32.43
CA SER A 18 13.25 6.75 -31.05
C SER A 18 12.43 5.51 -30.72
N PHE A 19 13.04 4.34 -30.81
CA PHE A 19 12.57 3.14 -30.12
C PHE A 19 12.65 3.47 -28.64
N ALA A 20 11.63 4.18 -28.14
CA ALA A 20 11.32 4.18 -26.73
C ALA A 20 11.08 2.70 -26.41
N ASN A 21 12.04 2.10 -25.73
CA ASN A 21 11.90 0.80 -25.11
C ASN A 21 10.79 0.96 -24.08
N MET A 22 9.52 0.86 -24.51
CA MET A 22 8.33 0.98 -23.66
C MET A 22 8.21 -0.32 -22.86
N GLY A 23 9.17 -0.56 -21.97
CA GLY A 23 8.95 -1.46 -20.86
C GLY A 23 7.85 -0.89 -19.98
N LEU A 24 7.01 -1.77 -19.41
CA LEU A 24 6.03 -1.36 -18.41
C LEU A 24 6.71 -0.57 -17.30
N THR A 25 6.10 0.54 -16.90
CA THR A 25 6.50 1.27 -15.70
C THR A 25 6.48 0.34 -14.49
N HIS A 26 7.18 0.73 -13.42
CA HIS A 26 7.22 -0.05 -12.19
C HIS A 26 5.81 -0.42 -11.68
N LEU A 27 4.91 0.55 -11.63
CA LEU A 27 3.54 0.37 -11.18
C LEU A 27 2.72 -0.53 -12.12
N GLU A 28 2.85 -0.34 -13.43
CA GLU A 28 2.17 -1.19 -14.42
C GLU A 28 2.62 -2.64 -14.31
N ARG A 29 3.93 -2.88 -14.10
CA ARG A 29 4.45 -4.24 -13.87
C ARG A 29 3.85 -4.86 -12.61
N LEU A 30 3.80 -4.11 -11.50
CA LEU A 30 3.20 -4.59 -10.26
C LEU A 30 1.72 -4.91 -10.43
N LYS A 31 0.94 -4.01 -11.04
CA LYS A 31 -0.50 -4.20 -11.28
C LYS A 31 -0.79 -5.31 -12.29
N SER A 32 0.10 -5.56 -13.25
CA SER A 32 -0.06 -6.70 -14.17
C SER A 32 0.08 -8.05 -13.46
N ARG A 33 1.00 -8.18 -12.52
CA ARG A 33 1.24 -9.43 -11.78
C ARG A 33 0.31 -9.60 -10.57
N TYR A 34 -0.07 -8.50 -9.92
CA TYR A 34 -0.90 -8.47 -8.72
C TYR A 34 -2.06 -7.48 -8.90
N PRO A 35 -3.02 -7.78 -9.79
CA PRO A 35 -4.05 -6.81 -10.22
C PRO A 35 -4.96 -6.29 -9.10
N TYR A 36 -5.04 -7.04 -8.01
CA TYR A 36 -5.89 -6.70 -6.86
C TYR A 36 -5.11 -6.45 -5.58
N GLY A 37 -3.77 -6.41 -5.63
CA GLY A 37 -2.93 -6.25 -4.43
C GLY A 37 -2.73 -4.80 -3.99
N LEU A 38 -2.94 -3.85 -4.91
CA LEU A 38 -2.65 -2.43 -4.71
C LEU A 38 -3.82 -1.58 -5.22
N ILE A 39 -4.30 -0.67 -4.37
CA ILE A 39 -5.31 0.33 -4.69
C ILE A 39 -4.61 1.68 -4.84
N GLY A 40 -4.66 2.25 -6.05
CA GLY A 40 -4.05 3.55 -6.36
C GLY A 40 -2.59 3.45 -6.80
N GLU A 41 -1.80 4.45 -6.42
CA GLU A 41 -0.36 4.59 -6.72
C GLU A 41 0.50 3.96 -5.62
N ASP A 42 1.73 3.55 -5.95
CA ASP A 42 2.69 3.01 -4.96
C ASP A 42 3.83 3.98 -4.60
N TYR A 43 4.01 5.04 -5.41
CA TYR A 43 5.11 6.01 -5.28
C TYR A 43 6.53 5.39 -5.28
N GLY A 44 6.68 4.20 -5.86
CA GLY A 44 7.93 3.43 -5.88
C GLY A 44 8.34 2.85 -4.53
N LEU A 45 7.40 2.69 -3.59
CA LEU A 45 7.67 2.12 -2.25
C LEU A 45 7.53 0.60 -2.21
N LEU A 46 6.63 0.05 -3.02
CA LEU A 46 6.28 -1.35 -3.00
C LEU A 46 7.14 -2.12 -4.00
N ASN A 47 7.34 -3.41 -3.75
CA ASN A 47 7.94 -4.31 -4.71
C ASN A 47 7.03 -5.54 -4.90
N GLU A 48 7.48 -6.49 -5.73
CA GLU A 48 6.69 -7.70 -5.99
C GLU A 48 6.51 -8.55 -4.73
N GLU A 49 7.50 -8.57 -3.84
CA GLU A 49 7.43 -9.32 -2.58
C GLU A 49 6.34 -8.77 -1.66
N ASP A 50 6.18 -7.44 -1.57
CA ASP A 50 5.14 -6.80 -0.77
C ASP A 50 3.73 -7.21 -1.21
N LEU A 51 3.51 -7.30 -2.53
CA LEU A 51 2.22 -7.72 -3.08
C LEU A 51 2.03 -9.24 -3.00
N ALA A 52 3.12 -10.00 -3.15
CA ALA A 52 3.13 -11.45 -2.99
C ALA A 52 2.78 -11.88 -1.56
N VAL A 53 3.29 -11.17 -0.56
CA VAL A 53 3.03 -11.42 0.86
C VAL A 53 1.53 -11.33 1.16
N ASN A 54 0.88 -10.27 0.70
CA ASN A 54 -0.56 -10.14 0.90
C ASN A 54 -1.28 -11.27 0.16
N THR A 55 -0.98 -11.47 -1.14
CA THR A 55 -1.70 -12.43 -2.00
C THR A 55 -1.54 -13.88 -1.60
N CYS A 56 -0.40 -14.26 -1.03
CA CYS A 56 -0.15 -15.63 -0.61
C CYS A 56 -1.16 -16.14 0.43
N SER A 57 -1.62 -15.28 1.33
CA SER A 57 -2.57 -15.68 2.38
C SER A 57 -4.03 -15.71 1.89
N ALA A 58 -4.30 -15.36 0.63
CA ALA A 58 -5.64 -15.27 0.08
C ALA A 58 -6.09 -16.59 -0.56
N SER A 59 -7.25 -17.12 -0.15
CA SER A 59 -7.88 -18.25 -0.83
C SER A 59 -8.47 -17.87 -2.19
N LYS A 60 -8.84 -16.60 -2.36
CA LYS A 60 -9.35 -16.02 -3.62
C LYS A 60 -8.96 -14.55 -3.69
N LEU A 61 -8.37 -14.13 -4.81
CA LEU A 61 -8.08 -12.73 -5.09
C LEU A 61 -9.29 -12.11 -5.81
N THR A 62 -9.84 -11.04 -5.24
CA THR A 62 -10.99 -10.32 -5.80
C THR A 62 -10.64 -8.84 -5.99
N PRO A 63 -11.15 -8.20 -7.06
CA PRO A 63 -11.07 -6.75 -7.20
C PRO A 63 -11.69 -6.06 -5.98
N PHE A 64 -11.09 -4.94 -5.58
CA PHE A 64 -11.69 -4.11 -4.53
C PHE A 64 -12.99 -3.47 -5.04
N SER A 65 -14.13 -3.84 -4.45
CA SER A 65 -15.45 -3.29 -4.80
C SER A 65 -16.00 -2.31 -3.74
N GLY A 66 -15.40 -2.21 -2.55
CA GLY A 66 -15.90 -1.34 -1.47
C GLY A 66 -17.26 -1.74 -0.88
N ASP A 67 -17.91 -2.78 -1.40
CA ASP A 67 -19.26 -3.18 -1.00
C ASP A 67 -19.29 -4.44 -0.13
N GLU A 68 -18.18 -5.18 -0.04
CA GLU A 68 -18.08 -6.44 0.70
C GLU A 68 -16.90 -6.42 1.67
N ASN A 69 -17.08 -6.95 2.88
CA ASN A 69 -15.97 -7.20 3.80
C ASN A 69 -15.02 -8.24 3.20
N MET A 70 -13.78 -7.83 2.93
CA MET A 70 -12.77 -8.67 2.32
C MET A 70 -11.79 -9.15 3.38
N ALA A 71 -11.62 -10.47 3.50
CA ALA A 71 -10.62 -11.05 4.42
C ALA A 71 -9.18 -10.75 3.98
N TYR A 72 -8.98 -10.49 2.69
CA TYR A 72 -7.70 -10.18 2.06
C TYR A 72 -7.25 -8.73 2.29
N SER A 73 -5.94 -8.53 2.46
CA SER A 73 -5.35 -7.20 2.70
C SER A 73 -4.88 -6.52 1.41
N TYR A 74 -5.22 -5.24 1.27
CA TYR A 74 -4.84 -4.40 0.14
C TYR A 74 -3.81 -3.36 0.57
N TRP A 75 -2.84 -3.09 -0.29
CA TRP A 75 -1.96 -1.94 -0.13
C TRP A 75 -2.63 -0.66 -0.66
N GLN A 76 -2.49 0.43 0.10
CA GLN A 76 -2.79 1.80 -0.32
C GLN A 76 -1.65 2.71 0.11
N CYS A 77 -1.27 3.66 -0.73
CA CYS A 77 -0.18 4.58 -0.41
C CYS A 77 -0.67 6.03 -0.37
N PHE A 78 -0.11 6.77 0.58
CA PHE A 78 -0.56 8.10 0.95
C PHE A 78 0.63 9.05 1.08
N PRO A 79 0.47 10.34 0.74
CA PRO A 79 1.39 11.37 1.20
C PRO A 79 1.44 11.35 2.74
N LEU A 80 2.64 11.36 3.32
CA LEU A 80 2.79 11.26 4.78
C LEU A 80 2.11 12.43 5.51
N LYS A 81 2.05 13.61 4.90
CA LYS A 81 1.33 14.77 5.46
C LYS A 81 -0.17 14.52 5.69
N ASP A 82 -0.73 13.55 4.98
CA ASP A 82 -2.15 13.20 5.02
C ASP A 82 -2.38 11.91 5.85
N ALA A 83 -1.33 11.35 6.47
CA ALA A 83 -1.37 10.13 7.25
C ALA A 83 -0.79 10.31 8.65
N LYS A 84 -1.50 9.85 9.68
CA LYS A 84 -1.04 9.89 11.08
C LYS A 84 -1.33 8.59 11.79
N MET A 85 -0.46 8.19 12.71
CA MET A 85 -0.70 7.09 13.63
C MET A 85 -0.93 7.65 15.03
N GLU A 86 -1.93 7.11 15.71
CA GLU A 86 -2.28 7.44 17.09
C GLU A 86 -2.33 6.15 17.93
N CYS A 87 -2.11 6.32 19.22
CA CYS A 87 -2.17 5.27 20.22
C CYS A 87 -2.97 5.82 21.40
N ASP A 88 -4.22 5.42 21.49
CA ASP A 88 -5.14 5.92 22.51
C ASP A 88 -5.28 4.90 23.64
N SER A 89 -5.34 5.38 24.88
CA SER A 89 -5.60 4.52 26.03
C SER A 89 -7.08 4.14 26.06
N LEU A 90 -7.36 2.84 26.21
CA LEU A 90 -8.69 2.31 26.49
C LEU A 90 -8.95 2.17 27.99
N GLY A 91 -7.97 2.56 28.83
CA GLY A 91 -8.05 2.43 30.28
C GLY A 91 -7.60 1.05 30.78
N TYR A 92 -7.91 0.78 32.04
CA TYR A 92 -7.53 -0.47 32.70
C TYR A 92 -8.52 -1.58 32.40
N ASP A 93 -8.05 -2.65 31.79
CA ASP A 93 -8.82 -3.87 31.56
C ASP A 93 -8.66 -4.82 32.76
N THR A 94 -9.78 -5.16 33.40
CA THR A 94 -9.82 -6.00 34.61
C THR A 94 -9.58 -7.48 34.32
N ALA A 95 -9.87 -7.95 33.10
CA ALA A 95 -9.67 -9.34 32.70
C ALA A 95 -8.19 -9.65 32.47
N VAL A 96 -7.48 -8.76 31.78
CA VAL A 96 -6.02 -8.90 31.54
C VAL A 96 -5.15 -8.19 32.59
N LYS A 97 -5.78 -7.46 33.52
CA LYS A 97 -5.16 -6.74 34.65
C LYS A 97 -4.06 -5.75 34.23
N LYS A 98 -4.30 -5.02 33.14
CA LYS A 98 -3.33 -4.08 32.55
C LYS A 98 -4.06 -2.90 31.89
N GLU A 99 -3.36 -1.78 31.76
CA GLU A 99 -3.81 -0.70 30.89
C GLU A 99 -3.66 -1.11 29.43
N THR A 100 -4.74 -1.02 28.68
CA THR A 100 -4.78 -1.34 27.26
C THR A 100 -4.86 -0.08 26.43
N GLY A 101 -4.34 -0.17 25.21
CA GLY A 101 -4.42 0.87 24.21
C GLY A 101 -4.81 0.32 22.87
N TYR A 102 -5.12 1.24 21.98
CA TYR A 102 -5.57 0.93 20.65
C TYR A 102 -4.83 1.78 19.63
N LEU A 103 -4.35 1.12 18.58
CA LEU A 103 -3.60 1.75 17.51
C LEU A 103 -4.50 2.01 16.32
N VAL A 104 -4.47 3.26 15.84
CA VAL A 104 -5.18 3.69 14.64
C VAL A 104 -4.23 4.44 13.72
N ILE A 105 -4.31 4.18 12.41
CA ILE A 105 -3.68 5.00 11.39
C ILE A 105 -4.78 5.64 10.56
N ASP A 106 -4.85 6.96 10.59
CA ASP A 106 -5.77 7.72 9.77
C ASP A 106 -5.03 8.28 8.56
N ALA A 107 -5.56 8.04 7.36
CA ALA A 107 -5.02 8.59 6.13
C ALA A 107 -6.12 9.19 5.24
N LEU A 108 -5.92 10.40 4.72
CA LEU A 108 -6.88 11.05 3.83
C LEU A 108 -6.51 10.80 2.36
N ASN A 109 -7.52 10.46 1.53
CA ASN A 109 -7.40 10.42 0.08
C ASN A 109 -8.64 11.02 -0.60
N GLU A 110 -8.70 10.93 -1.93
CA GLU A 110 -9.82 11.41 -2.74
C GLU A 110 -11.17 10.77 -2.41
N LYS A 111 -11.18 9.58 -1.79
CA LYS A 111 -12.39 8.86 -1.38
C LYS A 111 -12.83 9.18 0.05
N GLY A 112 -12.03 9.96 0.79
CA GLY A 112 -12.28 10.35 2.17
C GLY A 112 -11.25 9.77 3.13
N LEU A 113 -11.66 9.62 4.38
CA LEU A 113 -10.81 9.18 5.48
C LEU A 113 -10.70 7.66 5.51
N GLN A 114 -9.48 7.16 5.44
CA GLN A 114 -9.14 5.74 5.56
C GLN A 114 -8.61 5.49 6.97
N SER A 115 -9.38 4.78 7.78
CA SER A 115 -9.09 4.50 9.19
C SER A 115 -8.62 3.06 9.34
N TYR A 116 -7.33 2.86 9.59
CA TYR A 116 -6.70 1.55 9.78
C TYR A 116 -6.59 1.24 11.26
N LEU A 117 -7.39 0.28 11.67
CA LEU A 117 -7.73 -0.08 13.03
C LEU A 117 -6.98 -1.37 13.39
N ALA A 118 -6.18 -1.35 14.47
CA ALA A 118 -5.55 -2.57 14.95
C ALA A 118 -6.61 -3.64 15.28
N ARG A 119 -6.32 -4.91 14.98
CA ARG A 119 -7.31 -5.99 15.15
C ARG A 119 -7.80 -6.13 16.59
N ASP A 120 -6.91 -5.97 17.55
CA ASP A 120 -7.21 -6.11 18.97
C ASP A 120 -6.62 -4.94 19.76
N ALA A 121 -7.22 -4.67 20.92
CA ALA A 121 -6.56 -3.89 21.96
C ALA A 121 -5.25 -4.58 22.38
N MET A 122 -4.25 -3.79 22.75
CA MET A 122 -2.93 -4.28 23.16
C MET A 122 -2.47 -3.62 24.45
N ASP A 123 -1.41 -4.12 25.08
CA ASP A 123 -0.79 -3.43 26.23
C ASP A 123 -0.41 -2.00 25.81
N ILE A 124 -0.76 -1.01 26.64
CA ILE A 124 -0.52 0.41 26.31
C ILE A 124 0.96 0.69 26.01
N ARG A 125 1.90 -0.09 26.60
CA ARG A 125 3.33 0.04 26.34
C ARG A 125 3.68 -0.43 24.93
N ASP A 126 3.09 -1.52 24.47
CA ASP A 126 3.30 -2.03 23.11
C ASP A 126 2.70 -1.07 22.07
N CYS A 127 1.53 -0.51 22.35
CA CYS A 127 0.90 0.52 21.54
C CYS A 127 1.81 1.77 21.39
N LYS A 128 2.35 2.27 22.51
CA LYS A 128 3.29 3.41 22.50
C LYS A 128 4.59 3.08 21.78
N LYS A 129 5.09 1.85 21.91
CA LYS A 129 6.28 1.36 21.20
C LYS A 129 6.05 1.33 19.69
N TYR A 130 4.88 0.87 19.24
CA TYR A 130 4.49 0.92 17.83
C TYR A 130 4.44 2.35 17.27
N LEU A 131 3.85 3.28 18.04
CA LEU A 131 3.83 4.69 17.67
C LEU A 131 5.26 5.27 17.53
N GLN A 132 6.20 4.83 18.35
CA GLN A 132 7.60 5.21 18.20
C GLN A 132 8.22 4.63 16.93
N TYR A 133 7.96 3.37 16.59
CA TYR A 133 8.42 2.78 15.34
C TYR A 133 7.88 3.51 14.11
N TRP A 134 6.59 3.84 14.11
CA TRP A 134 6.00 4.70 13.08
C TRP A 134 6.76 6.01 12.94
N ARG A 135 6.99 6.74 14.03
CA ARG A 135 7.74 8.01 14.00
C ARG A 135 9.15 7.84 13.45
N GLN A 136 9.87 6.77 13.83
CA GLN A 136 11.22 6.50 13.35
C GLN A 136 11.24 6.20 11.84
N LYS A 137 10.35 5.31 11.38
CA LYS A 137 10.26 4.89 9.98
C LYS A 137 9.80 6.02 9.07
N THR A 138 8.84 6.84 9.52
CA THR A 138 8.28 7.93 8.72
C THR A 138 9.07 9.25 8.76
N ARG A 139 10.01 9.42 9.70
CA ARG A 139 10.81 10.67 9.82
C ARG A 139 11.54 11.02 8.52
N GLY A 140 11.14 12.09 7.83
CA GLY A 140 11.76 12.53 6.58
C GLY A 140 11.31 11.76 5.33
N GLU A 141 10.34 10.85 5.48
CA GLU A 141 9.68 10.21 4.33
C GLU A 141 8.62 11.16 3.75
N ARG A 142 8.33 11.00 2.44
CA ARG A 142 7.28 11.76 1.76
C ARG A 142 5.97 10.99 1.64
N TYR A 143 6.07 9.66 1.63
CA TYR A 143 4.96 8.75 1.38
C TYR A 143 5.05 7.56 2.33
N VAL A 144 3.92 6.93 2.57
CA VAL A 144 3.80 5.67 3.32
C VAL A 144 2.78 4.80 2.62
N CYS A 145 3.06 3.51 2.52
CA CYS A 145 2.08 2.51 2.11
C CYS A 145 1.56 1.78 3.34
N ILE A 146 0.26 1.55 3.41
CA ILE A 146 -0.41 0.86 4.51
C ILE A 146 -1.16 -0.32 3.91
N SER A 147 -0.98 -1.49 4.50
CA SER A 147 -1.70 -2.71 4.18
C SER A 147 -2.80 -2.90 5.22
N GLY A 148 -4.01 -3.22 4.75
CA GLY A 148 -5.11 -3.60 5.63
C GLY A 148 -6.22 -4.32 4.91
N SER A 149 -7.00 -5.10 5.66
CA SER A 149 -8.20 -5.77 5.16
C SER A 149 -9.40 -4.85 5.26
N TYR A 150 -10.25 -4.81 4.23
CA TYR A 150 -11.38 -3.89 4.19
C TYR A 150 -12.44 -4.26 5.24
N GLY A 151 -12.83 -3.29 6.08
CA GLY A 151 -13.81 -3.44 7.15
C GLY A 151 -15.14 -2.71 6.91
N GLY A 152 -15.30 -2.02 5.79
CA GLY A 152 -16.55 -1.36 5.41
C GLY A 152 -16.58 0.15 5.65
N PHE A 153 -17.65 0.77 5.17
CA PHE A 153 -18.01 2.15 5.51
C PHE A 153 -18.45 2.23 6.98
N SER A 154 -17.92 3.19 7.73
CA SER A 154 -18.19 3.36 9.15
C SER A 154 -19.00 4.61 9.50
N GLY A 155 -19.13 5.56 8.57
CA GLY A 155 -19.82 6.82 8.80
C GLY A 155 -19.06 8.02 8.27
N PHE A 156 -19.28 9.17 8.90
CA PHE A 156 -18.56 10.40 8.59
C PHE A 156 -17.81 10.88 9.83
N ARG A 157 -16.53 11.23 9.65
CA ARG A 157 -15.69 11.82 10.71
C ARG A 157 -15.07 13.10 10.18
N ASN A 158 -15.28 14.20 10.89
CA ASN A 158 -14.84 15.55 10.49
C ASN A 158 -15.30 15.95 9.06
N GLY A 159 -16.51 15.57 8.67
CA GLY A 159 -17.07 15.87 7.35
C GLY A 159 -16.55 14.97 6.21
N HIS A 160 -15.63 14.05 6.48
CA HIS A 160 -15.14 13.09 5.50
C HIS A 160 -15.85 11.75 5.63
N LYS A 161 -16.19 11.14 4.48
CA LYS A 161 -16.62 9.74 4.42
C LYS A 161 -15.51 8.88 5.01
N GLU A 162 -15.82 8.08 6.02
CA GLU A 162 -14.86 7.21 6.69
C GLU A 162 -15.01 5.77 6.21
N THR A 163 -13.88 5.15 5.92
CA THR A 163 -13.76 3.75 5.57
C THR A 163 -12.83 3.07 6.55
N ASN A 164 -13.33 2.03 7.20
CA ASN A 164 -12.56 1.25 8.16
C ASN A 164 -11.81 0.11 7.47
N TRP A 165 -10.59 -0.09 7.94
CA TRP A 165 -9.69 -1.15 7.52
C TRP A 165 -9.13 -1.82 8.77
N VAL A 166 -8.97 -3.14 8.76
CA VAL A 166 -8.18 -3.82 9.77
C VAL A 166 -6.71 -3.68 9.39
N PHE A 167 -5.95 -2.94 10.20
CA PHE A 167 -4.53 -2.69 10.01
C PHE A 167 -3.73 -3.99 10.05
N ASP A 168 -2.80 -4.12 9.09
CA ASP A 168 -1.88 -5.25 9.02
C ASP A 168 -0.42 -4.78 9.21
N LYS A 169 0.08 -3.98 8.26
CA LYS A 169 1.47 -3.51 8.20
C LYS A 169 1.60 -2.22 7.43
N PHE A 170 2.74 -1.54 7.57
CA PHE A 170 3.06 -0.36 6.75
C PHE A 170 4.48 -0.45 6.18
N ARG A 171 4.73 0.30 5.10
CA ARG A 171 6.01 0.35 4.41
C ARG A 171 6.42 1.77 4.06
N THR A 172 7.70 2.03 4.23
CA THR A 172 8.40 3.27 3.82
C THR A 172 9.67 2.88 3.06
N ARG A 173 10.45 3.85 2.59
CA ARG A 173 11.77 3.56 2.01
C ARG A 173 12.75 2.93 3.01
N LYS A 174 12.50 3.11 4.31
CA LYS A 174 13.28 2.50 5.40
C LYS A 174 12.82 1.09 5.78
N GLY A 175 11.96 0.50 4.97
CA GLY A 175 11.46 -0.87 5.12
C GLY A 175 10.02 -0.96 5.61
N CYS A 176 9.62 -2.20 5.86
CA CYS A 176 8.30 -2.61 6.32
C CYS A 176 8.31 -2.83 7.85
N GLU A 177 7.19 -2.53 8.49
CA GLU A 177 6.93 -2.80 9.90
C GLU A 177 5.51 -3.36 10.03
N SER A 178 5.36 -4.44 10.78
CA SER A 178 4.09 -5.14 10.91
C SER A 178 3.75 -5.48 12.35
N HIS A 179 2.50 -5.22 12.75
CA HIS A 179 2.01 -5.56 14.08
C HIS A 179 1.92 -7.08 14.32
N ARG A 180 1.50 -7.85 13.31
CA ARG A 180 1.22 -9.29 13.45
C ARG A 180 1.46 -10.15 12.22
N SER A 181 1.81 -9.55 11.09
CA SER A 181 2.07 -10.26 9.85
C SER A 181 3.52 -10.17 9.42
N GLU A 182 3.83 -10.95 8.42
CA GLU A 182 5.13 -11.03 7.81
C GLU A 182 5.33 -9.84 6.85
N CYS A 183 6.56 -9.32 6.82
CA CYS A 183 6.98 -8.28 5.87
C CYS A 183 7.70 -8.87 4.66
N THR A 184 8.06 -10.16 4.71
CA THR A 184 8.82 -10.85 3.66
C THR A 184 8.19 -12.19 3.30
N LEU A 185 8.41 -12.66 2.08
CA LEU A 185 7.92 -13.97 1.65
C LEU A 185 8.61 -15.11 2.39
N LYS A 186 9.89 -14.93 2.77
CA LYS A 186 10.64 -15.94 3.52
C LYS A 186 9.91 -16.33 4.81
N GLU A 187 9.44 -15.34 5.56
CA GLU A 187 8.68 -15.54 6.80
C GLU A 187 7.35 -16.29 6.57
N ILE A 188 6.75 -16.16 5.37
CA ILE A 188 5.49 -16.83 5.02
C ILE A 188 5.71 -18.23 4.48
N VAL A 189 6.69 -18.45 3.60
CA VAL A 189 6.96 -19.77 3.01
C VAL A 189 7.36 -20.78 4.07
N ASP A 190 8.07 -20.33 5.11
CA ASP A 190 8.44 -21.16 6.25
C ASP A 190 7.22 -21.54 7.13
N THR A 191 6.07 -20.86 6.97
CA THR A 191 4.88 -21.03 7.83
C THR A 191 3.60 -21.44 7.09
N LYS A 192 3.49 -21.23 5.77
CA LYS A 192 2.27 -21.45 4.95
C LYS A 192 2.61 -21.86 3.51
N HIS A 193 1.77 -22.67 2.89
CA HIS A 193 1.87 -23.01 1.46
C HIS A 193 1.39 -21.84 0.58
N CYS A 194 2.31 -20.97 0.15
CA CYS A 194 2.01 -19.92 -0.83
C CYS A 194 1.77 -20.48 -2.23
N LEU A 195 0.61 -20.20 -2.81
CA LEU A 195 0.38 -20.35 -4.25
C LEU A 195 0.50 -18.97 -4.91
N LEU A 196 1.72 -18.64 -5.35
CA LEU A 196 1.95 -17.41 -6.11
C LEU A 196 1.27 -17.52 -7.49
N PRO A 197 0.70 -16.42 -8.02
CA PRO A 197 0.19 -16.40 -9.38
C PRO A 197 1.32 -16.76 -10.35
N ARG A 198 1.09 -17.76 -11.22
CA ARG A 198 2.03 -18.11 -12.28
C ARG A 198 2.03 -16.97 -13.30
N GLY A 199 3.21 -16.40 -13.56
CA GLY A 199 3.43 -15.36 -14.56
C GLY A 199 3.36 -15.87 -15.98
#